data_AF-A0A4S2UIJ1-F1
#
_entry.id   AF-A0A4S2UIJ1-F1
#
_cell.length_a   1.000
_cell.length_b   1.000
_cell.length_c   1.000
_cell.angle_alpha   90.00
_cell.angle_beta   90.00
_cell.angle_gamma   90.00
#
_symmetry.space_group_name_H-M   'P 1'
#
loop_
_entity.id
_entity.type
_entity.pdbx_description
1 polymer ?
#
loop_
_entity_poly.entity_id
_entity_poly.type
_entity_poly.pdbx_seq_one_letter_code
_entity_poly.pdbx_strand_id
1 'polypeptide(L)'
;MSGNAPVDPAEIPVFTGNLATLDEKVKLISSGGATVSTKASDVHTSFGGLQAFYQAPEADQLFATTKPVSDLGLKLSSDMCTIAGALGTYSRDAAPVIKKLENLRAEAEAFRTKVADDDKWREDGDLIDENL
;
A
#
# COMPACT_ATOMS: atom_id res chain seq x y z
N MET A 1 0.83 33.64 4.77
CA MET A 1 -0.16 33.47 5.85
C MET A 1 -1.09 34.67 5.85
N SER A 2 -2.18 34.55 5.10
CA SER A 2 -3.28 35.50 4.96
C SER A 2 -4.10 35.56 6.26
N GLY A 3 -3.58 36.22 7.29
CA GLY A 3 -4.18 36.26 8.64
C GLY A 3 -5.54 36.96 8.77
N ASN A 4 -6.28 37.18 7.67
CA ASN A 4 -7.54 37.93 7.65
C ASN A 4 -8.67 37.26 6.82
N ALA A 5 -8.43 36.11 6.19
CA ALA A 5 -9.46 35.40 5.42
C ALA A 5 -9.89 34.13 6.18
N PRO A 6 -11.19 33.74 6.13
CA PRO A 6 -11.60 32.41 6.58
C PRO A 6 -10.76 31.33 5.89
N VAL A 7 -10.44 30.25 6.61
CA VAL A 7 -9.69 29.10 6.10
C VAL A 7 -10.28 28.64 4.78
N ASP A 8 -9.44 28.43 3.76
CA ASP A 8 -9.88 28.00 2.43
C ASP A 8 -9.86 26.46 2.34
N PRO A 9 -11.03 25.80 2.20
CA PRO A 9 -11.09 24.34 2.03
C PRO A 9 -10.29 23.83 0.83
N ALA A 10 -10.07 24.68 -0.19
CA ALA A 10 -9.31 24.31 -1.38
C ALA A 10 -7.80 24.21 -1.13
N GLU A 11 -7.29 24.84 -0.08
CA GLU A 11 -5.87 24.74 0.31
C GLU A 11 -5.57 23.46 1.11
N ILE A 12 -6.60 22.76 1.61
CA ILE A 12 -6.44 21.50 2.34
C ILE A 12 -6.16 20.37 1.33
N PRO A 13 -5.03 19.64 1.48
CA PRO A 13 -4.69 18.56 0.56
C PRO A 13 -5.76 17.46 0.50
N VAL A 14 -6.03 16.99 -0.71
CA VAL A 14 -6.98 15.89 -0.96
C VAL A 14 -6.22 14.67 -1.42
N PHE A 15 -6.49 13.54 -0.78
CA PHE A 15 -5.99 12.26 -1.25
C PHE A 15 -6.73 11.84 -2.52
N THR A 16 -5.99 11.69 -3.62
CA THR A 16 -6.54 11.33 -4.95
C THR A 16 -6.41 9.85 -5.29
N GLY A 17 -5.83 9.06 -4.39
CA GLY A 17 -5.66 7.61 -4.58
C GLY A 17 -6.86 6.79 -4.12
N ASN A 18 -6.74 5.47 -4.19
CA ASN A 18 -7.74 4.53 -3.71
C ASN A 18 -7.09 3.44 -2.84
N LEU A 19 -7.27 3.55 -1.52
CA LEU A 19 -6.71 2.59 -0.56
C LEU A 19 -7.34 1.20 -0.67
N ALA A 20 -8.62 1.10 -1.01
CA ALA A 20 -9.29 -0.20 -1.18
C ALA A 20 -8.70 -0.97 -2.38
N THR A 21 -8.47 -0.29 -3.50
CA THR A 21 -7.76 -0.88 -4.65
C THR A 21 -6.33 -1.25 -4.29
N LEU A 22 -5.62 -0.39 -3.54
CA LEU A 22 -4.27 -0.70 -3.08
C LEU A 22 -4.26 -2.00 -2.25
N ASP A 23 -5.14 -2.13 -1.27
CA ASP A 23 -5.24 -3.31 -0.40
C ASP A 23 -5.54 -4.58 -1.19
N GLU A 24 -6.39 -4.50 -2.21
CA GLU A 24 -6.66 -5.61 -3.13
C GLU A 24 -5.38 -6.02 -3.88
N LYS A 25 -4.65 -5.06 -4.46
CA LYS A 25 -3.40 -5.35 -5.19
C LYS A 25 -2.31 -5.89 -4.28
N VAL A 26 -2.22 -5.42 -3.04
CA VAL A 26 -1.28 -5.94 -2.03
C VAL A 26 -1.52 -7.43 -1.78
N LYS A 27 -2.78 -7.85 -1.64
CA LYS A 27 -3.14 -9.27 -1.48
C LYS A 27 -2.74 -10.10 -2.72
N LEU A 28 -2.99 -9.57 -3.91
CA LEU A 28 -2.62 -10.24 -5.17
C LEU A 28 -1.11 -10.38 -5.37
N ILE A 29 -0.33 -9.38 -4.98
CA ILE A 29 1.14 -9.45 -5.03
C ILE A 29 1.66 -10.56 -4.11
N SER A 30 1.17 -10.60 -2.87
CA SER A 30 1.58 -11.63 -1.90
C SER A 30 1.20 -13.04 -2.35
N SER A 31 -0.05 -13.25 -2.79
CA SER A 31 -0.51 -14.56 -3.26
C SER A 31 0.15 -14.99 -4.58
N GLY A 32 0.41 -14.05 -5.49
CA GLY A 32 1.15 -14.28 -6.71
C GLY A 32 2.58 -14.74 -6.45
N GLY A 33 3.29 -14.08 -5.52
CA GLY A 33 4.62 -14.49 -5.08
C GLY A 33 4.65 -15.92 -4.54
N ALA A 34 3.71 -16.26 -3.65
CA ALA A 34 3.59 -17.62 -3.13
C ALA A 34 3.33 -18.65 -4.24
N THR A 35 2.44 -18.33 -5.19
CA THR A 35 2.12 -19.20 -6.33
C THR A 35 3.35 -19.48 -7.18
N VAL A 36 4.17 -18.46 -7.49
CA VAL A 36 5.40 -18.64 -8.28
C VAL A 36 6.40 -19.52 -7.52
N SER A 37 6.59 -19.30 -6.22
CA SER A 37 7.48 -20.15 -5.41
C SER A 37 7.03 -21.61 -5.42
N THR A 38 5.73 -21.89 -5.27
CA THR A 38 5.20 -23.25 -5.35
C THR A 38 5.49 -23.87 -6.71
N LYS A 39 5.19 -23.17 -7.81
CA LYS A 39 5.43 -23.70 -9.16
C LYS A 39 6.91 -23.92 -9.47
N ALA A 40 7.79 -23.04 -9.01
CA ALA A 40 9.22 -23.21 -9.15
C ALA A 40 9.74 -24.43 -8.37
N SER A 41 9.24 -24.64 -7.15
CA SER A 41 9.55 -25.83 -6.35
C SER A 41 9.00 -27.10 -6.98
N ASP A 42 7.77 -27.07 -7.51
CA ASP A 42 7.13 -28.22 -8.18
C ASP A 42 7.95 -28.69 -9.37
N VAL A 43 8.52 -27.76 -10.16
CA VAL A 43 9.41 -28.08 -11.29
C VAL A 43 10.65 -28.83 -10.80
N HIS A 44 11.31 -28.34 -9.74
CA HIS A 44 12.49 -29.00 -9.19
C HIS A 44 12.18 -30.39 -8.64
N THR A 45 11.12 -30.51 -7.83
CA THR A 45 10.70 -31.78 -7.23
C THR A 45 10.27 -32.79 -8.28
N SER A 46 9.47 -32.37 -9.27
CA SER A 46 8.98 -33.25 -10.34
C SER A 46 10.12 -33.75 -11.21
N PHE A 47 11.08 -32.88 -11.54
CA PHE A 47 12.27 -33.28 -12.29
C PHE A 47 13.17 -34.21 -11.48
N GLY A 48 13.42 -33.91 -10.20
CA GLY A 48 14.18 -34.76 -9.28
C GLY A 48 13.54 -36.14 -9.06
N GLY A 49 12.21 -36.25 -9.13
CA GLY A 49 11.50 -37.53 -9.05
C GLY A 49 11.85 -38.53 -10.15
N LEU A 50 12.45 -38.07 -11.26
CA LEU A 50 12.93 -38.94 -12.33
C LEU A 50 14.28 -39.62 -12.00
N GLN A 51 14.97 -39.20 -10.93
CA GLN A 51 16.28 -39.76 -10.54
C GLN A 51 16.22 -41.26 -10.27
N ALA A 52 15.08 -41.79 -9.81
CA ALA A 52 14.88 -43.22 -9.59
C ALA A 52 14.97 -44.07 -10.87
N PHE A 53 14.87 -43.46 -12.06
CA PHE A 53 14.81 -44.16 -13.35
C PHE A 53 16.01 -43.85 -14.26
N TYR A 54 16.99 -43.07 -13.79
CA TYR A 54 18.12 -42.63 -14.59
C TYR A 54 19.45 -42.91 -13.86
N GLN A 55 20.23 -43.86 -14.40
CA GLN A 55 21.52 -44.25 -13.86
C GLN A 55 22.64 -43.83 -14.83
N ALA A 56 23.37 -42.77 -14.47
CA ALA A 56 24.55 -42.34 -15.18
C ALA A 56 25.49 -41.59 -14.20
N PRO A 57 26.81 -41.54 -14.45
CA PRO A 57 27.75 -40.79 -13.60
C PRO A 57 27.37 -39.30 -13.42
N GLU A 58 26.67 -38.72 -14.40
CA GLU A 58 26.22 -37.33 -14.42
C GLU A 58 24.84 -37.08 -13.79
N ALA A 59 24.15 -38.12 -13.29
CA ALA A 59 22.76 -38.02 -12.84
C ALA A 59 22.56 -36.90 -11.79
N ASP A 60 23.44 -36.82 -10.79
CA ASP A 60 23.34 -35.79 -9.75
C ASP A 60 23.49 -34.37 -10.33
N GLN A 61 24.39 -34.18 -11.29
CA GLN A 61 24.57 -32.89 -11.97
C GLN A 61 23.34 -32.53 -12.79
N LEU A 62 22.75 -33.49 -13.50
CA LEU A 62 21.53 -33.30 -14.29
C LEU A 62 20.38 -32.85 -13.39
N PHE A 63 20.08 -33.58 -12.31
CA PHE A 63 18.94 -33.27 -11.44
C PHE A 63 19.12 -32.01 -10.59
N ALA A 64 20.36 -31.56 -10.39
CA ALA A 64 20.64 -30.27 -9.77
C ALA A 64 20.31 -29.05 -10.65
N THR A 65 20.14 -29.22 -11.97
CA THR A 65 19.96 -28.09 -12.91
C THR A 65 18.71 -27.24 -12.67
N THR A 66 17.68 -27.81 -12.03
CA THR A 66 16.43 -27.10 -11.72
C THR A 66 16.44 -26.44 -10.34
N LYS A 67 17.44 -26.72 -9.50
CA LYS A 67 17.57 -26.12 -8.16
C LYS A 67 17.62 -24.59 -8.20
N PRO A 68 18.39 -23.94 -9.10
CA PRO A 68 18.40 -22.47 -9.19
C PRO A 68 17.04 -21.85 -9.48
N VAL A 69 16.15 -22.54 -10.21
CA VAL A 69 14.78 -22.07 -10.48
C VAL A 69 13.95 -22.08 -9.22
N SER A 70 14.01 -23.16 -8.43
CA SER A 70 13.35 -23.26 -7.13
C SER A 70 13.83 -22.17 -6.16
N ASP A 71 15.16 -21.99 -6.06
CA ASP A 71 15.76 -20.99 -5.18
C ASP A 71 15.35 -19.56 -5.60
N LEU A 72 15.29 -19.28 -6.91
CA LEU A 72 14.81 -18.00 -7.43
C LEU A 72 13.31 -17.78 -7.13
N GLY A 73 12.48 -18.82 -7.25
CA GLY A 73 11.05 -18.75 -6.92
C GLY A 73 10.83 -18.40 -5.45
N LEU A 74 11.58 -19.01 -4.55
CA LEU A 74 11.55 -18.70 -3.12
C LEU A 74 11.99 -17.25 -2.85
N LYS A 75 13.09 -16.81 -3.46
CA LYS A 75 13.56 -15.43 -3.33
C LYS A 75 12.52 -14.43 -3.80
N LEU A 76 11.93 -14.66 -4.98
CA LEU A 76 10.88 -13.79 -5.52
C LEU A 76 9.67 -13.71 -4.58
N SER A 77 9.24 -14.84 -4.01
CA SER A 77 8.14 -14.82 -3.04
C SER A 77 8.46 -13.98 -1.81
N SER A 78 9.69 -14.07 -1.28
CA SER A 78 10.14 -13.24 -0.16
C SER A 78 10.16 -11.75 -0.51
N ASP A 79 10.67 -11.39 -1.70
CA ASP A 79 10.68 -10.01 -2.20
C ASP A 79 9.25 -9.46 -2.35
N MET A 80 8.32 -10.26 -2.89
CA MET A 80 6.91 -9.88 -3.04
C MET A 80 6.20 -9.72 -1.69
N CYS A 81 6.50 -10.57 -0.71
CA CYS A 81 5.99 -10.41 0.66
C CYS A 81 6.50 -9.12 1.31
N THR A 82 7.76 -8.74 1.06
CA THR A 82 8.33 -7.49 1.56
C THR A 82 7.61 -6.28 0.96
N ILE A 83 7.41 -6.28 -0.36
CA ILE A 83 6.68 -5.21 -1.07
C ILE A 83 5.24 -5.12 -0.58
N ALA A 84 4.53 -6.26 -0.48
CA ALA A 84 3.17 -6.32 0.02
C ALA A 84 3.08 -5.78 1.46
N GLY A 85 4.04 -6.12 2.32
CA GLY A 85 4.13 -5.61 3.69
C GLY A 85 4.32 -4.09 3.75
N ALA A 86 5.22 -3.54 2.93
CA ALA A 86 5.45 -2.10 2.86
C ALA A 86 4.21 -1.33 2.38
N LEU A 87 3.59 -1.78 1.29
CA LEU A 87 2.39 -1.16 0.74
C LEU A 87 1.18 -1.29 1.69
N GLY A 88 1.02 -2.44 2.35
CA GLY A 88 -0.01 -2.62 3.37
C GLY A 88 0.20 -1.72 4.59
N THR A 89 1.46 -1.43 4.95
CA THR A 89 1.79 -0.48 6.02
C THR A 89 1.45 0.94 5.61
N TYR A 90 1.86 1.37 4.42
CA TYR A 90 1.45 2.66 3.87
C TYR A 90 -0.08 2.84 3.87
N SER A 91 -0.84 1.82 3.43
CA SER A 91 -2.31 1.90 3.40
C SER A 91 -2.90 2.15 4.79
N ARG A 92 -2.43 1.41 5.81
CA ARG A 92 -2.88 1.57 7.20
C ARG A 92 -2.51 2.92 7.79
N ASP A 93 -1.31 3.42 7.49
CA ASP A 93 -0.80 4.68 8.03
C ASP A 93 -1.44 5.89 7.35
N ALA A 94 -1.74 5.78 6.05
CA ALA A 94 -2.39 6.84 5.27
C ALA A 94 -3.86 7.01 5.64
N ALA A 95 -4.60 5.92 5.92
CA ALA A 95 -6.02 5.96 6.22
C ALA A 95 -6.45 6.99 7.29
N PRO A 96 -5.82 7.06 8.50
CA PRO A 96 -6.18 8.07 9.49
C PRO A 96 -5.80 9.49 9.07
N VAL A 97 -4.72 9.67 8.29
CA VAL A 97 -4.32 10.99 7.79
C VAL A 97 -5.32 11.51 6.76
N ILE A 98 -5.76 10.65 5.85
CA ILE A 98 -6.78 10.97 4.85
C ILE A 98 -8.07 11.40 5.55
N LYS A 99 -8.52 10.63 6.55
CA LYS A 99 -9.72 10.96 7.33
C LYS A 99 -9.59 12.31 8.07
N LYS A 100 -8.40 12.63 8.60
CA LYS A 100 -8.15 13.93 9.22
C LYS A 100 -8.26 15.07 8.20
N LEU A 101 -7.70 14.89 7.00
CA LEU A 101 -7.80 15.90 5.93
C LEU A 101 -9.25 16.09 5.46
N GLU A 102 -10.02 15.00 5.33
CA GLU A 102 -11.44 15.05 5.00
C GLU A 102 -12.25 15.81 6.07
N ASN A 103 -11.98 15.55 7.35
CA ASN A 103 -12.60 16.26 8.46
C ASN A 103 -12.24 17.75 8.46
N LEU A 104 -10.95 18.09 8.38
CA LEU A 104 -10.48 19.48 8.33
C LEU A 104 -11.12 20.25 7.18
N ARG A 105 -11.30 19.59 6.03
CA ARG A 105 -11.98 20.19 4.89
C ARG A 105 -13.46 20.46 5.18
N ALA A 106 -14.17 19.50 5.75
CA ALA A 106 -15.56 19.67 6.14
C ALA A 106 -15.74 20.77 7.20
N GLU A 107 -14.82 20.85 8.16
CA GLU A 107 -14.76 21.92 9.17
C GLU A 107 -14.53 23.29 8.53
N ALA A 108 -13.59 23.40 7.59
CA ALA A 108 -13.37 24.64 6.84
C ALA A 108 -14.59 25.06 6.00
N GLU A 109 -15.27 24.12 5.35
CA GLU A 109 -16.50 24.38 4.58
C GLU A 109 -17.64 24.85 5.50
N ALA A 110 -17.79 24.23 6.67
CA ALA A 110 -18.76 24.62 7.68
C ALA A 110 -18.46 26.00 8.27
N PHE A 111 -17.19 26.27 8.58
CA PHE A 111 -16.73 27.56 9.11
C PHE A 111 -17.03 28.69 8.12
N ARG A 112 -16.69 28.52 6.84
CA ARG A 112 -17.01 29.52 5.79
C ARG A 112 -18.50 29.77 5.67
N THR A 113 -19.33 28.74 5.81
CA THR A 113 -20.79 28.89 5.80
C THR A 113 -21.28 29.66 7.04
N LYS A 114 -20.70 29.38 8.21
CA LYS A 114 -21.03 30.01 9.50
C LYS A 114 -20.74 31.52 9.51
N VAL A 115 -19.63 31.93 8.91
CA VAL A 115 -19.19 33.35 8.88
C VAL A 115 -19.59 34.10 7.60
N ALA A 116 -20.34 33.46 6.70
CA ALA A 116 -20.70 34.04 5.40
C ALA A 116 -21.50 35.34 5.51
N ASP A 117 -22.36 35.44 6.53
CA ASP A 117 -23.23 36.60 6.78
C ASP A 117 -22.76 37.47 7.97
N ASP A 118 -21.61 37.14 8.57
CA ASP A 118 -21.06 37.85 9.72
C ASP A 118 -19.70 38.50 9.37
N ASP A 119 -19.74 39.73 8.85
CA ASP A 119 -18.52 40.49 8.55
C ASP A 119 -17.62 40.75 9.78
N LYS A 120 -18.15 40.57 11.00
CA LYS A 120 -17.48 40.77 12.29
C LYS A 120 -17.09 39.48 12.98
N TRP A 121 -17.12 38.33 12.32
CA TRP A 121 -16.67 37.06 12.91
C TRP A 121 -15.26 37.14 13.52
N ARG A 122 -14.42 38.05 13.01
CA ARG A 122 -13.05 38.35 13.48
C ARG A 122 -12.99 39.13 14.80
N GLU A 123 -14.13 39.56 15.33
CA GLU A 123 -14.25 40.19 16.65
C GLU A 123 -14.65 39.13 17.71
N ASP A 124 -15.03 37.92 17.28
CA ASP A 124 -15.37 36.79 18.15
C ASP A 124 -14.15 35.89 18.35
N GLY A 125 -13.62 35.85 19.57
CA GLY A 125 -12.47 35.04 19.94
C GLY A 125 -12.66 33.55 19.69
N ASP A 126 -13.89 33.05 19.86
CA ASP A 126 -14.20 31.63 19.67
C ASP A 126 -14.15 31.26 18.18
N LEU A 127 -14.54 32.18 17.28
CA LEU A 127 -14.48 31.97 15.83
C LEU A 127 -13.06 32.15 15.27
N ILE A 128 -12.22 32.94 15.94
CA ILE A 128 -10.80 33.05 15.60
C ILE A 128 -10.09 31.73 15.94
N ASP A 129 -10.36 31.15 17.11
CA ASP A 129 -9.76 29.89 17.55
C ASP A 129 -10.23 28.69 16.69
N GLU A 130 -11.47 28.70 16.20
CA GLU A 130 -12.01 27.69 15.27
C GLU A 130 -11.39 27.77 13.85
N ASN A 131 -10.79 28.91 13.48
CA ASN A 131 -10.19 29.16 12.16
C ASN A 131 -8.68 28.84 12.09
N LEU A 132 -8.04 28.48 13.21
CA LEU A 132 -6.60 28.18 13.31
C LEU A 132 -6.27 26.71 13.03
#